data_AF-A0A524H6Z2-F1
#
_entry.id   AF-A0A524H6Z2-F1
#
_cell.length_a   1.000
_cell.length_b   1.000
_cell.length_c   1.000
_cell.angle_alpha   90.00
_cell.angle_beta   90.00
_cell.angle_gamma   90.00
#
_symmetry.space_group_name_H-M   'P 1'
#
loop_
_entity.id
_entity.type
_entity.pdbx_description
1 polymer ?
#
loop_
_entity_poly.entity_id
_entity_poly.type
_entity_poly.pdbx_seq_one_letter_code
_entity_poly.pdbx_strand_id
1 'polypeptide(L)'
;QRLSGSCKGGRKAEPQFYHLWKTPLADIYAENIIPAGRQSTFVIEGRQMTVPLPGPGNTENAIAAWAVCKQLGVTIDNFGQMLGSLPEISMRSQIQETGSITLINDCDNANPASMKNALAILSSLNADGKRRLVFICGDMAELGGQSEQLHTELGAEAAKAGVNLLLTVGRYCRITADAAKSEKDDLQINCFEDTKILCNNMENFIKDSDIILVKGSRVNKLEAAVEKIRQRFDKNNV
;
A
#
# COMPACT_ATOMS: atom_id res chain seq x y z
N GLN A 1 6.49 29.36 17.15
CA GLN A 1 7.12 30.69 17.00
C GLN A 1 6.87 31.18 15.58
N ARG A 2 6.30 32.38 15.40
CA ARG A 2 6.07 32.99 14.08
C ARG A 2 7.37 33.60 13.57
N LEU A 3 7.78 33.25 12.35
CA LEU A 3 8.82 33.96 11.60
C LEU A 3 8.13 34.94 10.65
N SER A 4 8.28 36.24 10.89
CA SER A 4 7.78 37.32 10.05
C SER A 4 8.85 37.72 9.03
N GLY A 5 8.73 37.20 7.80
CA GLY A 5 9.43 37.70 6.61
C GLY A 5 8.48 38.55 5.76
N SER A 6 8.74 39.85 5.66
CA SER A 6 7.97 40.79 4.85
C SER A 6 8.40 40.71 3.38
N CYS A 7 7.63 40.03 2.52
CA CYS A 7 7.69 40.24 1.08
C CYS A 7 6.76 41.41 0.68
N LYS A 8 7.35 42.51 0.19
CA LYS A 8 6.63 43.65 -0.41
C LYS A 8 6.37 43.34 -1.89
N GLY A 9 5.10 43.32 -2.32
CA GLY A 9 4.74 43.48 -3.75
C GLY A 9 3.85 42.42 -4.41
N GLY A 10 3.39 41.37 -3.72
CA GLY A 10 2.35 40.46 -4.23
C GLY A 10 1.02 40.69 -3.50
N ARG A 11 -0.13 40.62 -4.19
CA ARG A 11 -1.42 40.50 -3.50
C ARG A 11 -1.28 39.36 -2.48
N LYS A 12 -1.46 39.65 -1.19
CA LYS A 12 -1.56 38.59 -0.17
C LYS A 12 -2.80 37.77 -0.52
N ALA A 13 -2.62 36.68 -1.24
CA ALA A 13 -3.65 35.65 -1.33
C ALA A 13 -3.80 35.10 0.09
N GLU A 14 -4.98 35.26 0.69
CA GLU A 14 -5.28 34.54 1.92
C GLU A 14 -5.24 33.04 1.63
N PRO A 15 -4.64 32.23 2.51
CA PRO A 15 -4.63 30.79 2.33
C PRO A 15 -6.07 30.28 2.31
N GLN A 16 -6.47 29.66 1.20
CA GLN A 16 -7.74 28.95 1.12
C GLN A 16 -7.54 27.52 1.67
N PHE A 17 -8.39 27.14 2.61
CA PHE A 17 -8.40 25.80 3.19
C PHE A 17 -9.56 25.01 2.59
N TYR A 18 -9.27 23.80 2.12
CA TYR A 18 -10.26 22.85 1.63
C TYR A 18 -10.23 21.62 2.52
N HIS A 19 -11.37 21.25 3.08
CA HIS A 19 -11.57 19.97 3.73
C HIS A 19 -11.88 18.93 2.66
N LEU A 20 -11.15 17.82 2.70
CA LEU A 20 -11.33 16.68 1.80
C LEU A 20 -11.88 15.53 2.61
N TRP A 21 -13.01 14.95 2.22
CA TRP A 21 -13.47 13.76 2.91
C TRP A 21 -14.27 12.77 2.07
N LYS A 22 -14.58 11.61 2.65
CA LYS A 22 -15.48 10.61 2.07
C LYS A 22 -16.95 10.87 2.45
N THR A 23 -17.24 12.06 2.98
CA THR A 23 -18.56 12.45 3.49
C THR A 23 -18.95 13.83 2.99
N PRO A 24 -20.25 14.14 2.86
CA PRO A 24 -20.73 15.42 2.32
C PRO A 24 -20.41 16.66 3.15
N LEU A 25 -19.77 16.50 4.31
CA LEU A 25 -19.39 17.61 5.20
C LEU A 25 -18.08 18.31 4.76
N ALA A 26 -17.42 17.77 3.74
CA ALA A 26 -16.21 18.35 3.17
C ALA A 26 -16.51 19.22 1.95
N ASP A 27 -15.65 20.21 1.69
CA ASP A 27 -15.72 21.07 0.50
C ASP A 27 -15.61 20.26 -0.80
N ILE A 28 -14.86 19.17 -0.74
CA ILE A 28 -14.70 18.20 -1.82
C ILE A 28 -14.82 16.81 -1.23
N TYR A 29 -15.75 16.03 -1.76
CA TYR A 29 -15.98 14.67 -1.31
C TYR A 29 -16.29 13.72 -2.45
N ALA A 30 -15.96 12.45 -2.21
CA ALA A 30 -16.32 11.36 -3.09
C ALA A 30 -17.46 10.52 -2.50
N GLU A 31 -18.38 10.13 -3.36
CA GLU A 31 -19.49 9.22 -3.09
C GLU A 31 -19.26 7.89 -3.81
N ASN A 32 -20.05 6.87 -3.44
CA ASN A 32 -20.09 5.58 -4.14
C ASN A 32 -18.69 4.99 -4.39
N ILE A 33 -17.81 5.06 -3.38
CA ILE A 33 -16.46 4.51 -3.48
C ILE A 33 -16.56 2.99 -3.50
N ILE A 34 -16.24 2.41 -4.64
CA ILE A 34 -16.21 0.96 -4.86
C ILE A 34 -14.75 0.56 -5.10
N PRO A 35 -14.06 0.00 -4.08
CA PRO A 35 -12.76 -0.60 -4.26
C PRO A 35 -12.88 -1.93 -5.03
N ALA A 36 -12.05 -2.14 -6.03
CA ALA A 36 -12.07 -3.33 -6.87
C ALA A 36 -10.63 -3.83 -7.11
N GLY A 37 -9.94 -4.27 -6.05
CA GLY A 37 -8.62 -4.93 -6.09
C GLY A 37 -7.53 -4.16 -6.84
N ARG A 38 -7.57 -4.25 -8.17
CA ARG A 38 -6.67 -3.60 -9.14
C ARG A 38 -7.05 -2.16 -9.50
N GLN A 39 -8.30 -1.77 -9.28
CA GLN A 39 -8.79 -0.43 -9.57
C GLN A 39 -9.82 0.02 -8.54
N SER A 40 -10.18 1.29 -8.55
CA SER A 40 -11.31 1.80 -7.77
C SER A 40 -12.17 2.73 -8.60
N THR A 41 -13.47 2.75 -8.35
CA THR A 41 -14.38 3.75 -8.91
C THR A 41 -15.00 4.57 -7.79
N PHE A 42 -15.27 5.84 -8.05
CA PHE A 42 -15.97 6.73 -7.13
C PHE A 42 -16.69 7.82 -7.92
N VAL A 43 -17.60 8.54 -7.28
CA VAL A 43 -18.30 9.69 -7.87
C VAL A 43 -17.82 10.96 -7.19
N ILE A 44 -17.45 11.98 -7.97
CA ILE A 44 -17.11 13.31 -7.46
C ILE A 44 -17.83 14.35 -8.31
N GLU A 45 -18.52 15.30 -7.66
CA GLU A 45 -19.35 16.32 -8.33
C GLU A 45 -20.29 15.75 -9.41
N GLY A 46 -20.90 14.59 -9.13
CA GLY A 46 -21.84 13.90 -10.03
C GLY A 46 -21.19 13.12 -11.19
N ARG A 47 -19.86 13.09 -11.30
CA ARG A 47 -19.15 12.36 -12.35
C ARG A 47 -18.43 11.13 -11.81
N GLN A 48 -18.62 10.00 -12.48
CA GLN A 48 -17.91 8.76 -12.16
C GLN A 48 -16.44 8.85 -12.60
N MET A 49 -15.56 8.56 -11.66
CA MET A 49 -14.12 8.49 -11.80
C MET A 49 -13.65 7.05 -11.71
N THR A 50 -12.59 6.73 -12.45
CA THR A 50 -11.90 5.45 -12.36
C THR A 50 -10.43 5.72 -12.08
N VAL A 51 -9.90 5.07 -11.05
CA VAL A 51 -8.48 5.06 -10.73
C VAL A 51 -7.95 3.68 -11.06
N PRO A 52 -7.15 3.53 -12.13
CA PRO A 52 -6.60 2.25 -12.57
C PRO A 52 -5.41 1.82 -11.70
N LEU A 53 -5.46 2.11 -10.40
CA LEU A 53 -4.41 1.78 -9.44
C LEU A 53 -5.01 1.04 -8.24
N PRO A 54 -4.30 0.07 -7.66
CA PRO A 54 -4.82 -0.75 -6.57
C PRO A 54 -5.04 0.02 -5.27
N GLY A 55 -6.08 -0.37 -4.54
CA GLY A 55 -6.27 -0.02 -3.13
C GLY A 55 -6.90 1.35 -2.84
N PRO A 56 -7.45 1.49 -1.62
CA PRO A 56 -8.22 2.66 -1.21
C PRO A 56 -7.40 3.96 -1.13
N GLY A 57 -6.10 3.88 -0.86
CA GLY A 57 -5.21 5.05 -0.77
C GLY A 57 -5.08 5.80 -2.09
N ASN A 58 -5.17 5.10 -3.23
CA ASN A 58 -5.13 5.77 -4.54
C ASN A 58 -6.41 6.56 -4.83
N THR A 59 -7.55 6.12 -4.30
CA THR A 59 -8.79 6.92 -4.32
C THR A 59 -8.65 8.20 -3.49
N GLU A 60 -8.08 8.11 -2.30
CA GLU A 60 -7.83 9.29 -1.45
C GLU A 60 -6.87 10.29 -2.12
N ASN A 61 -5.80 9.78 -2.73
CA ASN A 61 -4.87 10.59 -3.53
C ASN A 61 -5.56 11.26 -4.72
N ALA A 62 -6.47 10.55 -5.40
CA ALA A 62 -7.23 11.12 -6.51
C ALA A 62 -8.16 12.25 -6.05
N ILE A 63 -8.83 12.11 -4.91
CA ILE A 63 -9.68 13.16 -4.34
C ILE A 63 -8.83 14.39 -3.96
N ALA A 64 -7.66 14.18 -3.37
CA ALA A 64 -6.73 15.27 -3.06
C ALA A 64 -6.17 15.95 -4.32
N ALA A 65 -5.85 15.18 -5.36
CA ALA A 65 -5.41 15.72 -6.64
C ALA A 65 -6.51 16.55 -7.30
N TRP A 66 -7.76 16.10 -7.26
CA TRP A 66 -8.89 16.86 -7.77
C TRP A 66 -9.01 18.23 -7.10
N ALA A 67 -8.84 18.29 -5.77
CA ALA A 67 -8.90 19.54 -5.03
C ALA A 67 -7.92 20.59 -5.54
N VAL A 68 -6.69 20.17 -5.84
CA VAL A 68 -5.67 21.05 -6.42
C VAL A 68 -6.00 21.39 -7.87
N CYS A 69 -6.36 20.41 -8.69
CA CYS A 69 -6.70 20.59 -10.10
C CYS A 69 -7.87 21.56 -10.30
N LYS A 70 -8.90 21.48 -9.46
CA LYS A 70 -10.05 22.38 -9.46
C LYS A 70 -9.63 23.83 -9.24
N GLN A 71 -8.73 24.09 -8.28
CA GLN A 71 -8.20 25.43 -8.03
C GLN A 71 -7.38 25.98 -9.19
N LEU A 72 -6.75 25.10 -9.96
CA LEU A 72 -5.98 25.45 -11.15
C LEU A 72 -6.85 25.57 -12.42
N GLY A 73 -8.18 25.44 -12.30
CA GLY A 73 -9.11 25.58 -13.41
C GLY A 73 -9.18 24.36 -14.35
N VAL A 74 -8.70 23.19 -13.91
CA VAL A 74 -8.87 21.94 -14.66
C VAL A 74 -10.34 21.50 -14.59
N THR A 75 -10.93 21.19 -15.74
CA THR A 75 -12.30 20.68 -15.79
C THR A 75 -12.37 19.26 -15.23
N ILE A 76 -13.51 18.91 -14.64
CA ILE A 76 -13.73 17.56 -14.09
C ILE A 76 -13.62 16.46 -15.16
N ASP A 77 -13.99 16.79 -16.39
CA ASP A 77 -13.90 15.88 -17.54
C ASP A 77 -12.44 15.60 -17.92
N ASN A 78 -11.61 16.65 -17.99
CA ASN A 78 -10.18 16.50 -18.27
C ASN A 78 -9.49 15.74 -17.14
N PHE A 79 -9.84 16.06 -15.89
CA PHE A 79 -9.31 15.33 -14.72
C PHE A 79 -9.66 13.85 -14.78
N GLY A 80 -10.91 13.49 -15.08
CA GLY A 80 -11.34 12.10 -15.22
C GLY A 80 -10.61 11.34 -16.33
N GLN A 81 -10.38 11.98 -17.49
CA GLN A 81 -9.59 11.39 -18.57
C GLN A 81 -8.13 11.16 -18.17
N MET A 82 -7.50 12.14 -17.53
CA MET A 82 -6.12 12.02 -17.05
C MET A 82 -5.99 10.96 -15.96
N LEU A 83 -6.93 10.92 -15.01
CA LEU A 83 -6.94 9.96 -13.92
C LEU A 83 -7.07 8.52 -14.44
N GLY A 84 -7.95 8.30 -15.42
CA GLY A 84 -8.15 6.99 -16.05
C GLY A 84 -6.97 6.52 -16.92
N SER A 85 -6.03 7.40 -17.24
CA SER A 85 -4.83 7.08 -18.04
C SER A 85 -3.55 6.97 -17.19
N LEU A 86 -3.67 6.99 -15.86
CA LEU A 86 -2.52 6.82 -14.98
C LEU A 86 -1.84 5.48 -15.23
N PRO A 87 -0.52 5.48 -15.51
CA PRO A 87 0.21 4.25 -15.70
C PRO A 87 0.42 3.54 -14.35
N GLU A 88 0.56 2.22 -14.40
CA GLU A 88 1.13 1.48 -13.28
C GLU A 88 2.57 1.94 -13.01
N ILE A 89 2.94 2.04 -11.74
CA ILE A 89 4.29 2.44 -11.33
C ILE A 89 4.98 1.24 -10.69
N SER A 90 6.18 0.92 -11.18
CA SER A 90 7.01 -0.16 -10.63
C SER A 90 7.21 0.01 -9.12
N MET A 91 7.07 -1.09 -8.37
CA MET A 91 7.20 -1.14 -6.90
C MET A 91 6.18 -0.30 -6.11
N ARG A 92 5.10 0.17 -6.74
CA ARG A 92 4.01 0.89 -6.06
C ARG A 92 2.71 0.13 -6.21
N SER A 93 2.47 -0.79 -5.27
CA SER A 93 1.33 -1.70 -5.29
C SER A 93 1.17 -2.42 -6.63
N GLN A 94 2.29 -2.79 -7.27
CA GLN A 94 2.28 -3.42 -8.59
C GLN A 94 1.81 -4.87 -8.49
N ILE A 95 0.63 -5.19 -9.04
CA ILE A 95 0.05 -6.54 -8.98
C ILE A 95 0.37 -7.29 -10.28
N GLN A 96 0.99 -8.46 -10.16
CA GLN A 96 1.37 -9.29 -11.30
C GLN A 96 0.99 -10.75 -11.05
N GLU A 97 0.56 -11.43 -12.10
CA GLU A 97 0.50 -12.89 -12.08
C GLU A 97 1.89 -13.44 -12.45
N THR A 98 2.39 -14.40 -11.69
CA THR A 98 3.74 -14.98 -11.86
C THR A 98 3.62 -16.48 -11.68
N GLY A 99 3.63 -17.22 -12.79
CA GLY A 99 3.31 -18.65 -12.77
C GLY A 99 1.93 -18.90 -12.13
N SER A 100 1.92 -19.64 -11.03
CA SER A 100 0.72 -20.03 -10.27
C SER A 100 0.33 -19.04 -9.15
N ILE A 101 1.13 -17.99 -8.91
CA ILE A 101 0.91 -17.05 -7.80
C ILE A 101 0.51 -15.66 -8.30
N THR A 102 -0.02 -14.86 -7.37
CA THR A 102 -0.23 -13.42 -7.57
C THR A 102 0.74 -12.66 -6.68
N LEU A 103 1.57 -11.80 -7.25
CA LEU A 103 2.62 -11.05 -6.55
C LEU A 103 2.27 -9.56 -6.53
N ILE A 104 2.25 -8.96 -5.35
CA ILE A 104 2.09 -7.52 -5.11
C ILE A 104 3.45 -6.96 -4.70
N ASN A 105 4.11 -6.26 -5.62
CA ASN A 105 5.38 -5.61 -5.39
C ASN A 105 5.16 -4.15 -4.93
N ASP A 106 5.40 -3.88 -3.65
CA ASP A 106 5.25 -2.56 -3.03
C ASP A 106 6.50 -2.13 -2.22
N CYS A 107 7.68 -2.37 -2.79
CA CYS A 107 8.98 -2.20 -2.12
C CYS A 107 9.59 -0.78 -2.21
N ASP A 108 8.84 0.24 -2.65
CA ASP A 108 9.40 1.59 -2.81
C ASP A 108 9.55 2.36 -1.48
N ASN A 109 8.45 2.45 -0.73
CA ASN A 109 8.38 3.16 0.54
C ASN A 109 7.55 2.36 1.55
N ALA A 110 7.89 2.47 2.83
CA ALA A 110 7.19 1.84 3.93
C ALA A 110 6.98 2.83 5.08
N ASN A 111 5.71 3.20 5.25
CA ASN A 111 5.18 3.94 6.39
C ASN A 111 3.85 3.31 6.84
N PRO A 112 3.33 3.64 8.04
CA PRO A 112 2.15 2.99 8.60
C PRO A 112 0.91 3.05 7.68
N ALA A 113 0.61 4.23 7.11
CA ALA A 113 -0.55 4.40 6.24
C ALA A 113 -0.44 3.54 4.96
N SER A 114 0.75 3.53 4.34
CA SER A 114 1.02 2.72 3.14
C SER A 114 0.97 1.22 3.43
N MET A 115 1.44 0.77 4.59
CA MET A 115 1.37 -0.63 5.01
C MET A 115 -0.07 -1.10 5.17
N LYS A 116 -0.91 -0.28 5.82
CA LYS A 116 -2.34 -0.53 5.94
C LYS A 116 -3.04 -0.59 4.58
N ASN A 117 -2.71 0.32 3.67
CA ASN A 117 -3.24 0.29 2.31
C ASN A 117 -2.85 -0.99 1.56
N ALA A 118 -1.59 -1.43 1.68
CA ALA A 118 -1.10 -2.64 1.05
C ALA A 118 -1.78 -3.91 1.60
N LEU A 119 -2.00 -3.98 2.90
CA LEU A 119 -2.78 -5.06 3.53
C LEU A 119 -4.23 -5.07 3.05
N ALA A 120 -4.87 -3.90 2.92
CA ALA A 120 -6.22 -3.81 2.36
C ALA A 120 -6.30 -4.32 0.90
N ILE A 121 -5.28 -4.02 0.09
CA ILE A 121 -5.16 -4.58 -1.27
C ILE A 121 -5.04 -6.10 -1.18
N LEU A 122 -4.12 -6.62 -0.38
CA LEU A 122 -3.90 -8.06 -0.21
C LEU A 122 -5.19 -8.81 0.15
N SER A 123 -5.94 -8.32 1.15
CA SER A 123 -7.21 -8.93 1.55
C SER A 123 -8.25 -8.89 0.43
N SER A 124 -8.32 -7.77 -0.32
CA SER A 124 -9.30 -7.62 -1.40
C SER A 124 -9.07 -8.58 -2.59
N LEU A 125 -7.83 -9.02 -2.82
CA LEU A 125 -7.51 -9.96 -3.89
C LEU A 125 -7.91 -11.41 -3.56
N ASN A 126 -8.22 -11.70 -2.29
CA ASN A 126 -8.68 -13.02 -1.82
C ASN A 126 -10.13 -12.97 -1.34
N ALA A 127 -10.99 -12.22 -2.04
CA ALA A 127 -12.39 -12.04 -1.65
C ALA A 127 -13.21 -13.35 -1.57
N ASP A 128 -12.80 -14.40 -2.30
CA ASP A 128 -13.43 -15.73 -2.23
C ASP A 128 -12.87 -16.63 -1.12
N GLY A 129 -11.82 -16.19 -0.43
CA GLY A 129 -11.17 -16.88 0.68
C GLY A 129 -10.48 -18.19 0.31
N LYS A 130 -10.25 -18.47 -0.98
CA LYS A 130 -9.73 -19.79 -1.42
C LYS A 130 -8.22 -19.87 -1.44
N ARG A 131 -7.53 -18.73 -1.50
CA ARG A 131 -6.07 -18.67 -1.62
C ARG A 131 -5.44 -18.31 -0.30
N ARG A 132 -4.17 -18.67 -0.15
CA ARG A 132 -3.36 -18.34 1.03
C ARG A 132 -2.74 -16.96 0.85
N LEU A 133 -2.91 -16.11 1.85
CA LEU A 133 -2.33 -14.77 1.91
C LEU A 133 -0.96 -14.81 2.58
N VAL A 134 0.06 -14.35 1.86
CA VAL A 134 1.44 -14.25 2.35
C VAL A 134 1.84 -12.78 2.40
N PHE A 135 2.33 -12.33 3.54
CA PHE A 135 2.90 -11.00 3.70
C PHE A 135 4.39 -11.10 4.03
N ILE A 136 5.22 -10.57 3.15
CA ILE A 136 6.67 -10.41 3.35
C ILE A 136 6.92 -8.94 3.66
N CYS A 137 7.26 -8.64 4.91
CA CYS A 137 7.38 -7.26 5.37
C CYS A 137 8.77 -6.91 5.91
N GLY A 138 9.25 -5.73 5.55
CA GLY A 138 10.46 -5.12 6.10
C GLY A 138 10.15 -4.00 7.09
N ASP A 139 11.20 -3.40 7.62
CA ASP A 139 11.11 -2.25 8.50
C ASP A 139 10.48 -1.04 7.78
N MET A 140 9.63 -0.32 8.51
CA MET A 140 9.20 1.03 8.15
C MET A 140 10.30 2.05 8.47
N ALA A 141 10.45 3.07 7.62
CA ALA A 141 11.51 4.06 7.77
C ALA A 141 11.04 5.34 8.50
N GLU A 142 11.99 6.08 9.06
CA GLU A 142 11.81 7.47 9.54
C GLU A 142 10.76 7.68 10.65
N LEU A 143 10.48 6.65 11.47
CA LEU A 143 9.45 6.70 12.52
C LEU A 143 9.91 7.26 13.88
N GLY A 144 11.22 7.52 14.04
CA GLY A 144 11.79 7.99 15.29
C GLY A 144 11.44 7.10 16.48
N GLY A 145 11.06 7.71 17.61
CA GLY A 145 10.72 6.99 18.86
C GLY A 145 9.47 6.13 18.80
N GLN A 146 8.66 6.23 17.74
CA GLN A 146 7.42 5.44 17.59
C GLN A 146 7.62 4.13 16.84
N SER A 147 8.88 3.83 16.44
CA SER A 147 9.18 2.67 15.60
C SER A 147 8.63 1.36 16.16
N GLU A 148 8.88 1.05 17.44
CA GLU A 148 8.41 -0.21 18.03
C GLU A 148 6.88 -0.28 18.08
N GLN A 149 6.22 0.77 18.57
CA GLN A 149 4.77 0.84 18.64
C GLN A 149 4.12 0.62 17.26
N LEU A 150 4.61 1.31 16.23
CA LEU A 150 4.04 1.20 14.89
C LEU A 150 4.31 -0.18 14.25
N HIS A 151 5.42 -0.83 14.57
CA HIS A 151 5.69 -2.20 14.14
C HIS A 151 4.83 -3.23 14.90
N THR A 152 4.47 -2.97 16.16
CA THR A 152 3.47 -3.75 16.91
C THR A 152 2.10 -3.61 16.25
N GLU A 153 1.67 -2.38 15.93
CA GLU A 153 0.40 -2.12 15.23
C GLU A 153 0.38 -2.82 13.86
N LEU A 154 1.49 -2.80 13.11
CA LEU A 154 1.60 -3.50 11.83
C LEU A 154 1.36 -5.02 11.97
N GLY A 155 1.91 -5.65 13.01
CA GLY A 155 1.70 -7.06 13.27
C GLY A 155 0.22 -7.39 13.49
N ALA A 156 -0.46 -6.57 14.30
CA ALA A 156 -1.88 -6.73 14.55
C ALA A 156 -2.73 -6.51 13.30
N GLU A 157 -2.43 -5.50 12.49
CA GLU A 157 -3.14 -5.25 11.23
C GLU A 157 -2.92 -6.39 10.23
N ALA A 158 -1.74 -7.01 10.17
CA ALA A 158 -1.49 -8.17 9.32
C ALA A 158 -2.36 -9.38 9.72
N ALA A 159 -2.51 -9.64 11.02
CA ALA A 159 -3.40 -10.69 11.52
C ALA A 159 -4.87 -10.42 11.13
N LYS A 160 -5.36 -9.19 11.36
CA LYS A 160 -6.72 -8.76 11.00
C LYS A 160 -6.99 -8.79 9.50
N ALA A 161 -5.98 -8.55 8.68
CA ALA A 161 -6.06 -8.63 7.23
C ALA A 161 -6.22 -10.07 6.69
N GLY A 162 -6.21 -11.08 7.58
CA GLY A 162 -6.39 -12.48 7.20
C GLY A 162 -5.12 -13.13 6.67
N VAL A 163 -3.94 -12.54 6.90
CA VAL A 163 -2.66 -13.15 6.51
C VAL A 163 -2.57 -14.56 7.11
N ASN A 164 -2.05 -15.51 6.32
CA ASN A 164 -1.83 -16.90 6.73
C ASN A 164 -0.35 -17.17 7.00
N LEU A 165 0.54 -16.49 6.27
CA LEU A 165 1.98 -16.54 6.45
C LEU A 165 2.57 -15.14 6.49
N LEU A 166 3.24 -14.82 7.58
CA LEU A 166 3.98 -13.58 7.77
C LEU A 166 5.49 -13.87 7.78
N LEU A 167 6.24 -13.29 6.84
CA LEU A 167 7.71 -13.34 6.80
C LEU A 167 8.24 -11.94 7.08
N THR A 168 8.79 -11.72 8.27
CA THR A 168 9.28 -10.41 8.69
C THR A 168 10.80 -10.32 8.50
N VAL A 169 11.31 -9.16 8.07
CA VAL A 169 12.73 -8.94 7.77
C VAL A 169 13.24 -7.66 8.41
N GLY A 170 14.42 -7.72 9.03
CA GLY A 170 15.12 -6.54 9.52
C GLY A 170 15.05 -6.34 11.03
N ARG A 171 15.29 -5.11 11.47
CA ARG A 171 15.52 -4.78 12.89
C ARG A 171 14.28 -5.01 13.75
N TYR A 172 13.11 -4.65 13.25
CA TYR A 172 11.85 -4.73 13.99
C TYR A 172 11.06 -6.00 13.67
N CYS A 173 11.67 -6.95 12.94
CA CYS A 173 11.02 -8.17 12.47
C CYS A 173 10.34 -8.95 13.60
N ARG A 174 10.99 -9.01 14.77
CA ARG A 174 10.48 -9.76 15.93
C ARG A 174 9.30 -9.07 16.61
N ILE A 175 9.32 -7.74 16.69
CA ILE A 175 8.22 -6.95 17.27
C ILE A 175 6.95 -7.15 16.44
N THR A 176 7.05 -7.01 15.11
CA THR A 176 5.90 -7.25 14.22
C THR A 176 5.42 -8.70 14.29
N ALA A 177 6.34 -9.66 14.34
CA ALA A 177 6.00 -11.08 14.46
C ALA A 177 5.27 -11.42 15.76
N ASP A 178 5.78 -10.96 16.90
CA ASP A 178 5.20 -11.25 18.21
C ASP A 178 3.80 -10.63 18.35
N ALA A 179 3.61 -9.40 17.86
CA ALA A 179 2.31 -8.74 17.84
C ALA A 179 1.29 -9.44 16.93
N ALA A 180 1.72 -9.92 15.77
CA ALA A 180 0.85 -10.69 14.89
C ALA A 180 0.46 -12.04 15.52
N LYS A 181 1.39 -12.67 16.25
CA LYS A 181 1.14 -13.94 16.94
C LYS A 181 0.13 -13.80 18.07
N SER A 182 0.18 -12.72 18.85
CA SER A 182 -0.78 -12.48 19.93
C SER A 182 -2.21 -12.25 19.45
N GLU A 183 -2.37 -11.87 18.18
CA GLU A 183 -3.68 -11.59 17.57
C GLU A 183 -4.27 -12.81 16.86
N LYS A 184 -3.43 -13.76 16.42
CA LYS A 184 -3.85 -14.93 15.65
C LYS A 184 -2.94 -16.14 15.86
N ASP A 185 -3.44 -17.13 16.60
CA ASP A 185 -2.68 -18.32 16.99
C ASP A 185 -2.28 -19.23 15.81
N ASP A 186 -3.09 -19.32 14.75
CA ASP A 186 -2.82 -20.17 13.58
C ASP A 186 -1.99 -19.46 12.50
N LEU A 187 -1.63 -18.18 12.70
CA LEU A 187 -0.75 -17.45 11.80
C LEU A 187 0.65 -18.08 11.80
N GLN A 188 1.11 -18.50 10.63
CA GLN A 188 2.49 -18.95 10.44
C GLN A 188 3.41 -17.74 10.34
N ILE A 189 4.49 -17.72 11.14
CA ILE A 189 5.37 -16.55 11.22
C ILE A 189 6.82 -17.01 11.22
N ASN A 190 7.66 -16.36 10.42
CA ASN A 190 9.11 -16.50 10.47
C ASN A 190 9.78 -15.12 10.40
N CYS A 191 10.82 -14.94 11.21
CA CYS A 191 11.60 -13.71 11.27
C CYS A 191 12.97 -13.94 10.63
N PHE A 192 13.45 -12.97 9.87
CA PHE A 192 14.78 -12.99 9.25
C PHE A 192 15.53 -11.71 9.59
N GLU A 193 16.82 -11.86 9.89
CA GLU A 193 17.68 -10.71 10.16
C GLU A 193 17.85 -9.83 8.91
N ASP A 194 17.97 -10.45 7.73
CA ASP A 194 18.10 -9.76 6.47
C ASP A 194 17.38 -10.49 5.31
N THR A 195 17.28 -9.77 4.18
CA THR A 195 16.63 -10.27 2.96
C THR A 195 17.38 -11.44 2.32
N LYS A 196 18.70 -11.54 2.50
CA LYS A 196 19.49 -12.65 1.95
C LYS A 196 19.14 -13.96 2.64
N ILE A 197 19.02 -13.96 3.97
CA ILE A 197 18.61 -15.14 4.75
C ILE A 197 17.17 -15.52 4.39
N LEU A 198 16.27 -14.54 4.25
CA LEU A 198 14.92 -14.79 3.73
C LEU A 198 14.98 -15.51 2.37
N CYS A 199 15.69 -14.96 1.39
CA CYS A 199 15.79 -15.54 0.04
C CYS A 199 16.35 -16.97 0.03
N ASN A 200 17.29 -17.28 0.91
CA ASN A 200 17.88 -18.62 1.02
C ASN A 200 16.90 -19.65 1.61
N ASN A 201 15.90 -19.23 2.38
CA ASN A 201 14.93 -20.11 3.04
C ASN A 201 13.53 -20.04 2.43
N MET A 202 13.29 -19.10 1.52
CA MET A 202 11.99 -18.75 0.96
C MET A 202 11.22 -19.96 0.39
N GLU A 203 11.95 -20.93 -0.17
CA GLU A 203 11.36 -22.10 -0.81
C GLU A 203 10.57 -22.99 0.16
N ASN A 204 10.91 -22.94 1.45
CA ASN A 204 10.24 -23.69 2.51
C ASN A 204 8.85 -23.15 2.89
N PHE A 205 8.54 -21.91 2.49
CA PHE A 205 7.38 -21.18 3.02
C PHE A 205 6.32 -20.88 1.97
N ILE A 206 6.73 -20.37 0.81
CA ILE A 206 5.81 -19.96 -0.25
C ILE A 206 5.46 -21.15 -1.15
N LYS A 207 4.21 -21.21 -1.59
CA LYS A 207 3.59 -22.32 -2.32
C LYS A 207 2.89 -21.81 -3.57
N ASP A 208 2.56 -22.73 -4.48
CA ASP A 208 1.67 -22.43 -5.60
C ASP A 208 0.33 -21.86 -5.11
N SER A 209 -0.29 -21.02 -5.92
CA SER A 209 -1.56 -20.35 -5.61
C SER A 209 -1.54 -19.36 -4.44
N ASP A 210 -0.38 -19.06 -3.83
CA ASP A 210 -0.27 -17.98 -2.85
C ASP A 210 -0.59 -16.61 -3.50
N ILE A 211 -1.15 -15.68 -2.71
CA ILE A 211 -1.14 -14.24 -3.02
C ILE A 211 -0.11 -13.61 -2.09
N ILE A 212 0.96 -13.07 -2.67
CA ILE A 212 2.15 -12.63 -1.94
C ILE A 212 2.26 -11.11 -2.02
N LEU A 213 2.20 -10.43 -0.88
CA LEU A 213 2.56 -9.03 -0.76
C LEU A 213 4.01 -8.90 -0.28
N VAL A 214 4.82 -8.11 -0.98
CA VAL A 214 6.18 -7.74 -0.54
C VAL A 214 6.25 -6.24 -0.33
N LYS A 215 6.54 -5.80 0.90
CA LYS A 215 6.61 -4.38 1.25
C LYS A 215 7.60 -4.09 2.36
N GLY A 216 8.41 -3.06 2.20
CA GLY A 216 9.36 -2.63 3.22
C GLY A 216 10.09 -1.40 2.74
N SER A 217 10.85 -0.76 3.63
CA SER A 217 11.66 0.37 3.24
C SER A 217 12.85 -0.08 2.38
N ARG A 218 13.46 0.87 1.66
CA ARG A 218 14.66 0.62 0.84
C ARG A 218 15.85 0.08 1.64
N VAL A 219 15.89 0.30 2.95
CA VAL A 219 16.93 -0.27 3.82
C VAL A 219 16.92 -1.79 3.78
N ASN A 220 15.75 -2.43 3.70
CA ASN A 220 15.66 -3.89 3.70
C ASN A 220 15.96 -4.50 2.33
N LYS A 221 15.91 -3.74 1.22
CA LYS A 221 16.19 -4.22 -0.15
C LYS A 221 15.34 -5.43 -0.57
N LEU A 222 14.03 -5.39 -0.25
CA LEU A 222 13.11 -6.50 -0.53
C LEU A 222 12.85 -6.74 -2.02
N GLU A 223 13.31 -5.88 -2.92
CA GLU A 223 13.34 -6.15 -4.36
C GLU A 223 14.05 -7.47 -4.70
N ALA A 224 15.05 -7.88 -3.91
CA ALA A 224 15.71 -9.16 -4.08
C ALA A 224 14.79 -10.36 -3.79
N ALA A 225 13.84 -10.20 -2.84
CA ALA A 225 12.83 -11.20 -2.55
C ALA A 225 11.83 -11.31 -3.72
N VAL A 226 11.37 -10.18 -4.25
CA VAL A 226 10.50 -10.12 -5.45
C VAL A 226 11.16 -10.86 -6.62
N GLU A 227 12.43 -10.59 -6.89
CA GLU A 227 13.15 -11.23 -8.00
C GLU A 227 13.33 -12.73 -7.78
N LYS A 228 13.68 -13.17 -6.57
CA LYS A 228 13.78 -14.60 -6.22
C LYS A 228 12.44 -15.33 -6.38
N ILE A 229 11.33 -14.69 -6.02
CA ILE A 229 9.97 -15.22 -6.23
C ILE A 229 9.70 -15.38 -7.72
N ARG A 230 9.93 -14.34 -8.53
CA ARG A 230 9.76 -14.40 -9.98
C ARG A 230 10.57 -15.52 -10.61
N GLN A 231 11.85 -15.60 -10.31
CA GLN A 231 12.72 -16.67 -10.81
C GLN A 231 12.24 -18.07 -10.44
N ARG A 232 11.60 -18.24 -9.28
CA ARG A 232 11.06 -19.54 -8.86
C ARG A 232 9.83 -19.93 -9.68
N PHE A 233 8.88 -19.01 -9.87
CA PHE A 233 7.58 -19.33 -10.47
C PHE A 233 7.52 -19.10 -11.98
N ASP A 234 8.36 -18.23 -12.56
CA ASP A 234 8.48 -18.06 -14.01
C ASP A 234 9.21 -19.24 -14.68
N LYS A 235 10.15 -19.88 -13.96
CA LYS A 235 10.88 -21.06 -14.48
C LYS A 235 10.03 -22.31 -14.64
N ASN A 236 8.83 -22.36 -14.06
CA ASN A 236 7.92 -23.50 -14.17
C ASN A 236 6.98 -23.42 -15.39
N ASN A 237 7.15 -22.41 -16.26
CA ASN A 237 6.36 -22.20 -17.48
C ASN A 237 7.16 -22.46 -18.78
N VAL A 238 8.32 -23.12 -18.71
CA VAL A 238 9.11 -23.57 -19.88
C VAL A 238 9.20 -25.08 -19.90
#